data_AF-A0A9D7D3X1-F1
#
_entry.id   AF-A0A9D7D3X1-F1
#
_cell.length_a   1.000
_cell.length_b   1.000
_cell.length_c   1.000
_cell.angle_alpha   90.00
_cell.angle_beta   90.00
_cell.angle_gamma   90.00
#
_symmetry.space_group_name_H-M   'P 1'
#
loop_
_entity.id
_entity.type
_entity.pdbx_description
1 polymer ?
#
loop_
_entity_poly.entity_id
_entity_poly.type
_entity_poly.pdbx_seq_one_letter_code
_entity_poly.pdbx_strand_id
1 'polypeptide(L)'
;MTQRKRSLHLLLPLSLLVACGTSGDTTSSSTPPTVEPSSNDAAASRPAPAASNASADAGVADAAATPPCPSNGSWSSLVPGPGQAGFDATLASSVERYDRLHDALFTKATGLAGSLQVTSDPAQRAKIETLLSTPWAPTDTDPTDDLLQYTGLDPMAFVTSWGMGTGMYAGTELAADAFRYGVLRDRGGDCTAVARARKMLDLGLDALHVVVSITGRPGSIARGIARADLPGDGASPVTPLVDSAGKALPPEKDNGSWRADNSGLYPNLVWIDSCSRDMLFGWTMGAASLWEVIKDDPTFDAAKKARLQGDMKAVLDGLRIVRAGGKDLELWDADDRPTFHGFLHESSADRVYALTNGPAALMALGQVAALVSIVDDASSKAYLSTLVGARGLPDAIAQSLALVGLSGDQANHSGYNMLFLTGWLAHRYVGDGAARGKIKSGLLTQLYSPLFGEKPSDWKQSLYDFIAATASGDGWLGAPVKKTFDAVAVANGLSSLVAFRPAPLVPSTVENCDAAESASGLCTLSDGVTTVKVKTVDGALVANKAIPMALRPPSNFYWRSDPHLVNGAGSPNAFMPGSDLRVAYWLGRYVRVAP
;
A
#
# COMPACT_ATOMS: atom_id res chain seq x y z
N MET A 1 47.37 25.52 32.95
CA MET A 1 46.86 24.13 32.78
C MET A 1 45.79 23.86 33.82
N THR A 2 44.50 23.86 33.44
CA THR A 2 43.41 23.13 34.13
C THR A 2 42.13 23.30 33.30
N GLN A 3 41.95 22.39 32.35
CA GLN A 3 40.77 22.34 31.48
C GLN A 3 39.70 21.50 32.19
N ARG A 4 38.60 22.12 32.64
CA ARG A 4 37.43 21.41 33.20
C ARG A 4 36.59 20.85 32.05
N LYS A 5 36.63 19.52 31.88
CA LYS A 5 35.61 18.77 31.13
C LYS A 5 34.34 18.72 31.99
N ARG A 6 33.24 19.30 31.49
CA ARG A 6 31.88 18.97 31.95
C ARG A 6 31.23 18.13 30.85
N SER A 7 31.25 16.81 31.03
CA SER A 7 30.39 15.91 30.26
C SER A 7 29.03 15.89 30.94
N LEU A 8 28.04 16.55 30.32
CA LEU A 8 26.65 16.46 30.73
C LEU A 8 26.00 15.34 29.89
N HIS A 9 26.00 14.11 30.42
CA HIS A 9 25.20 13.02 29.87
C HIS A 9 23.78 13.11 30.45
N LEU A 10 22.93 13.87 29.78
CA LEU A 10 21.49 13.81 30.01
C LEU A 10 20.93 12.69 29.12
N LEU A 11 20.99 11.45 29.61
CA LEU A 11 20.26 10.33 29.04
C LEU A 11 18.81 10.41 29.56
N LEU A 12 17.95 11.15 28.84
CA LEU A 12 16.51 10.93 28.98
C LEU A 12 16.18 9.57 28.32
N PRO A 13 15.46 8.66 28.98
CA PRO A 13 14.88 7.51 28.31
C PRO A 13 13.73 8.02 27.45
N LEU A 14 14.05 8.43 26.23
CA LEU A 14 13.07 8.81 25.23
C LEU A 14 12.51 7.50 24.65
N SER A 15 11.63 6.85 25.41
CA SER A 15 10.80 5.73 24.94
C SER A 15 9.76 6.29 23.97
N LEU A 16 10.22 6.78 22.81
CA LEU A 16 9.39 7.13 21.67
C LEU A 16 8.91 5.81 21.05
N LEU A 17 7.91 5.21 21.68
CA LEU A 17 7.12 4.15 21.07
C LEU A 17 6.37 4.80 19.90
N VAL A 18 6.81 4.49 18.67
CA VAL A 18 6.02 4.74 17.46
C VAL A 18 4.89 3.71 17.47
N ALA A 19 3.84 3.96 18.25
CA ALA A 19 2.70 3.05 18.34
C ALA A 19 1.77 3.29 17.13
N CYS A 20 2.08 2.69 15.98
CA CYS A 20 1.06 2.54 14.93
C CYS A 20 0.09 1.44 15.38
N GLY A 21 -1.21 1.76 15.49
CA GLY A 21 -2.23 0.87 16.01
C GLY A 21 -2.12 -0.57 15.51
N THR A 22 -1.87 -1.50 16.43
CA THR A 22 -2.13 -2.91 16.18
C THR A 22 -3.63 -3.05 16.00
N SER A 23 -4.06 -3.47 14.83
CA SER A 23 -5.44 -3.90 14.63
C SER A 23 -5.57 -5.19 15.45
N GLY A 24 -6.05 -5.09 16.68
CA GLY A 24 -6.46 -6.28 17.42
C GLY A 24 -7.59 -6.95 16.62
N ASP A 25 -7.45 -8.23 16.32
CA ASP A 25 -8.54 -9.07 15.83
C ASP A 25 -9.66 -9.05 16.88
N THR A 26 -10.62 -8.15 16.72
CA THR A 26 -11.81 -8.08 17.57
C THR A 26 -12.85 -9.06 17.06
N THR A 27 -12.83 -10.28 17.59
CA THR A 27 -14.03 -11.12 17.65
C THR A 27 -14.89 -10.65 18.82
N SER A 28 -15.93 -9.85 18.58
CA SER A 28 -16.95 -9.58 19.61
C SER A 28 -18.36 -9.49 19.03
N SER A 29 -19.24 -10.35 19.54
CA SER A 29 -20.67 -10.40 19.25
C SER A 29 -21.44 -9.62 20.32
N SER A 30 -22.31 -8.68 19.93
CA SER A 30 -23.45 -8.29 20.77
C SER A 30 -24.57 -7.62 19.96
N THR A 31 -25.80 -8.02 20.28
CA THR A 31 -27.08 -7.65 19.62
C THR A 31 -27.61 -6.30 20.15
N PRO A 32 -28.18 -5.41 19.31
CA PRO A 32 -28.68 -4.09 19.73
C PRO A 32 -30.22 -4.04 19.96
N PRO A 33 -30.74 -3.05 20.71
CA PRO A 33 -32.17 -2.74 20.75
C PRO A 33 -32.58 -1.62 19.77
N THR A 34 -33.80 -1.77 19.24
CA THR A 34 -34.54 -0.94 18.26
C THR A 34 -35.03 0.41 18.79
N VAL A 35 -34.88 1.49 18.00
CA VAL A 35 -35.72 2.71 18.05
C VAL A 35 -35.92 3.32 16.65
N GLU A 36 -37.17 3.72 16.37
CA GLU A 36 -37.73 4.30 15.13
C GLU A 36 -37.41 5.80 14.90
N PRO A 37 -37.63 6.34 13.68
CA PRO A 37 -36.98 7.54 13.18
C PRO A 37 -37.83 8.82 13.29
N SER A 38 -37.17 9.99 13.25
CA SER A 38 -37.83 11.26 12.95
C SER A 38 -36.99 12.09 11.97
N SER A 39 -37.70 12.65 10.99
CA SER A 39 -37.23 13.40 9.82
C SER A 39 -36.94 14.88 10.13
N ASN A 40 -35.98 15.49 9.42
CA ASN A 40 -36.25 16.64 8.53
C ASN A 40 -34.98 17.26 7.93
N ASP A 41 -35.15 17.65 6.66
CA ASP A 41 -34.24 18.25 5.69
C ASP A 41 -33.70 19.66 6.04
N ALA A 42 -32.56 20.04 5.45
CA ALA A 42 -32.52 21.05 4.37
C ALA A 42 -31.07 21.49 4.04
N ALA A 43 -30.66 21.26 2.79
CA ALA A 43 -29.39 21.69 2.22
C ALA A 43 -29.44 23.13 1.68
N ALA A 44 -28.31 23.84 1.74
CA ALA A 44 -28.10 25.11 1.02
C ALA A 44 -26.74 25.11 0.31
N SER A 45 -26.81 25.20 -1.02
CA SER A 45 -25.70 25.20 -1.98
C SER A 45 -25.08 26.60 -2.14
N ARG A 46 -23.78 26.66 -2.43
CA ARG A 46 -23.09 27.88 -2.88
C ARG A 46 -22.07 27.60 -4.00
N PRO A 47 -21.86 28.56 -4.93
CA PRO A 47 -21.20 28.33 -6.21
C PRO A 47 -19.68 28.57 -6.19
N ALA A 48 -18.98 27.88 -7.09
CA ALA A 48 -17.54 27.98 -7.33
C ALA A 48 -17.15 29.21 -8.18
N PRO A 49 -15.97 29.82 -7.97
CA PRO A 49 -15.42 30.79 -8.90
C PRO A 49 -14.34 30.19 -9.83
N ALA A 50 -14.30 30.78 -11.02
CA ALA A 50 -13.51 30.41 -12.20
C ALA A 50 -11.99 30.62 -12.04
N ALA A 51 -11.23 29.77 -12.73
CA ALA A 51 -9.78 29.82 -12.83
C ALA A 51 -9.31 30.63 -14.06
N SER A 52 -8.19 31.34 -13.90
CA SER A 52 -7.45 31.99 -14.99
C SER A 52 -6.00 31.49 -15.07
N ASN A 53 -5.52 31.40 -16.30
CA ASN A 53 -4.36 30.67 -16.79
C ASN A 53 -2.96 31.23 -16.45
N ALA A 54 -2.00 30.29 -16.59
CA ALA A 54 -0.67 30.39 -17.22
C ALA A 54 0.57 30.61 -16.34
N SER A 55 1.46 29.61 -16.33
CA SER A 55 2.92 29.80 -16.42
C SER A 55 3.61 28.53 -16.93
N ALA A 56 4.65 28.75 -17.74
CA ALA A 56 5.39 27.79 -18.56
C ALA A 56 6.26 26.80 -17.77
N ASP A 57 6.31 25.56 -18.24
CA ASP A 57 7.25 24.53 -17.79
C ASP A 57 8.01 23.93 -18.99
N ALA A 58 9.26 23.54 -18.73
CA ALA A 58 10.23 23.13 -19.72
C ALA A 58 9.83 21.85 -20.47
N GLY A 59 9.97 21.88 -21.79
CA GLY A 59 9.53 20.82 -22.71
C GLY A 59 10.14 19.45 -22.42
N VAL A 60 9.30 18.58 -21.86
CA VAL A 60 9.40 17.13 -22.08
C VAL A 60 8.88 16.90 -23.49
N ALA A 61 9.67 16.23 -24.34
CA ALA A 61 9.28 15.94 -25.71
C ALA A 61 7.91 15.23 -25.73
N ASP A 62 6.96 15.76 -26.52
CA ASP A 62 5.66 15.15 -26.77
C ASP A 62 5.87 13.71 -27.25
N ALA A 63 5.62 12.76 -26.36
CA ALA A 63 5.63 11.35 -26.72
C ALA A 63 4.45 11.12 -27.68
N ALA A 64 4.75 10.62 -28.89
CA ALA A 64 3.73 10.24 -29.85
C ALA A 64 2.69 9.31 -29.19
N ALA A 65 1.40 9.53 -29.50
CA ALA A 65 0.29 8.77 -28.93
C ALA A 65 0.57 7.26 -29.01
N THR A 66 0.62 6.61 -27.85
CA THR A 66 0.93 5.18 -27.73
C THR A 66 -0.16 4.36 -28.45
N PRO A 67 0.20 3.44 -29.36
CA PRO A 67 -0.80 2.59 -30.01
C PRO A 67 -1.59 1.76 -28.98
N PRO A 68 -2.85 1.39 -29.27
CA PRO A 68 -3.73 0.66 -28.34
C PRO A 68 -3.24 -0.75 -28.00
N CYS A 69 -2.24 -1.24 -28.74
CA CYS A 69 -1.57 -2.53 -28.66
C CYS A 69 -0.05 -2.31 -28.48
N PRO A 70 0.69 -3.28 -27.92
CA PRO A 70 1.98 -3.03 -27.31
C PRO A 70 3.04 -2.46 -28.27
N SER A 71 3.96 -1.69 -27.70
CA SER A 71 5.23 -1.43 -28.37
C SER A 71 6.15 -2.65 -28.21
N ASN A 72 6.91 -3.02 -29.26
CA ASN A 72 7.92 -4.08 -29.21
C ASN A 72 9.18 -3.64 -28.42
N GLY A 73 9.00 -2.87 -27.35
CA GLY A 73 10.09 -2.36 -26.54
C GLY A 73 10.79 -3.48 -25.79
N SER A 74 11.99 -3.86 -26.23
CA SER A 74 12.86 -4.75 -25.46
C SER A 74 13.73 -3.91 -24.51
N TRP A 75 13.36 -3.86 -23.23
CA TRP A 75 14.19 -3.22 -22.20
C TRP A 75 14.38 -4.16 -21.01
N SER A 76 15.57 -4.15 -20.43
CA SER A 76 15.94 -4.92 -19.25
C SER A 76 15.23 -4.39 -18.01
N SER A 77 14.82 -5.28 -17.10
CA SER A 77 14.16 -4.94 -15.83
C SER A 77 14.82 -5.67 -14.67
N LEU A 78 14.51 -5.29 -13.43
CA LEU A 78 15.06 -5.95 -12.24
C LEU A 78 14.62 -7.41 -12.14
N VAL A 79 13.35 -7.69 -12.44
CA VAL A 79 12.83 -9.05 -12.62
C VAL A 79 12.82 -9.33 -14.12
N PRO A 80 13.52 -10.35 -14.63
CA PRO A 80 13.49 -10.66 -16.06
C PRO A 80 12.10 -11.10 -16.54
N GLY A 81 11.73 -10.70 -17.75
CA GLY A 81 10.49 -11.12 -18.44
C GLY A 81 10.74 -12.08 -19.60
N PRO A 82 9.69 -12.55 -20.30
CA PRO A 82 9.84 -13.43 -21.46
C PRO A 82 10.87 -12.92 -22.47
N GLY A 83 11.74 -13.82 -22.94
CA GLY A 83 12.82 -13.50 -23.88
C GLY A 83 14.08 -12.89 -23.25
N GLN A 84 14.12 -12.68 -21.92
CA GLN A 84 15.30 -12.19 -21.21
C GLN A 84 16.06 -13.30 -20.50
N ALA A 85 17.37 -13.13 -20.35
CA ALA A 85 18.18 -14.01 -19.53
C ALA A 85 17.71 -13.99 -18.08
N GLY A 86 17.57 -15.17 -17.47
CA GLY A 86 17.08 -15.32 -16.10
C GLY A 86 15.56 -15.25 -15.94
N PHE A 87 14.78 -15.29 -17.04
CA PHE A 87 13.32 -15.40 -16.96
C PHE A 87 12.90 -16.71 -16.29
N ASP A 88 12.13 -16.60 -15.22
CA ASP A 88 11.52 -17.73 -14.51
C ASP A 88 10.05 -17.86 -14.93
N ALA A 89 9.78 -18.82 -15.82
CA ALA A 89 8.43 -19.10 -16.31
C ALA A 89 7.52 -19.69 -15.22
N THR A 90 8.07 -20.40 -14.23
CA THR A 90 7.31 -20.97 -13.11
C THR A 90 6.81 -19.85 -12.20
N LEU A 91 7.69 -18.89 -11.86
CA LEU A 91 7.30 -17.70 -11.11
C LEU A 91 6.25 -16.88 -11.86
N ALA A 92 6.46 -16.64 -13.16
CA ALA A 92 5.50 -15.90 -13.98
C ALA A 92 4.11 -16.57 -14.00
N SER A 93 4.05 -17.90 -14.17
CA SER A 93 2.81 -18.65 -14.11
C SER A 93 2.16 -18.61 -12.73
N SER A 94 2.96 -18.66 -11.65
CA SER A 94 2.45 -18.50 -10.29
C SER A 94 1.79 -17.13 -10.09
N VAL A 95 2.43 -16.05 -10.52
CA VAL A 95 1.88 -14.68 -10.43
C VAL A 95 0.62 -14.53 -11.29
N GLU A 96 0.58 -15.12 -12.48
CA GLU A 96 -0.61 -15.10 -13.34
C GLU A 96 -1.84 -15.74 -12.66
N ARG A 97 -1.65 -16.79 -11.86
CA ARG A 97 -2.73 -17.39 -11.05
C ARG A 97 -3.23 -16.42 -9.97
N TYR A 98 -2.33 -15.68 -9.32
CA TYR A 98 -2.72 -14.63 -8.37
C TYR A 98 -3.48 -13.50 -9.05
N ASP A 99 -2.99 -13.02 -10.20
CA ASP A 99 -3.67 -12.00 -11.00
C ASP A 99 -5.08 -12.46 -11.41
N ARG A 100 -5.23 -13.70 -11.88
CA ARG A 100 -6.54 -14.24 -12.24
C ARG A 100 -7.50 -14.31 -11.06
N LEU A 101 -7.02 -14.73 -9.89
CA LEU A 101 -7.86 -14.78 -8.69
C LEU A 101 -8.23 -13.36 -8.22
N HIS A 102 -7.31 -12.41 -8.30
CA HIS A 102 -7.58 -11.00 -8.00
C HIS A 102 -8.66 -10.42 -8.90
N ASP A 103 -8.48 -10.56 -10.21
CA ASP A 103 -9.37 -10.00 -11.22
C ASP A 103 -10.79 -10.61 -11.14
N ALA A 104 -10.89 -11.93 -10.98
CA ALA A 104 -12.16 -12.65 -11.01
C ALA A 104 -12.93 -12.62 -9.68
N LEU A 105 -12.25 -12.40 -8.55
CA LEU A 105 -12.83 -12.58 -7.22
C LEU A 105 -12.59 -11.40 -6.27
N PHE A 106 -11.34 -11.04 -5.99
CA PHE A 106 -11.03 -10.09 -4.91
C PHE A 106 -11.51 -8.66 -5.15
N THR A 107 -11.64 -8.25 -6.42
CA THR A 107 -12.13 -6.91 -6.78
C THR A 107 -13.65 -6.85 -6.91
N LYS A 108 -14.36 -7.98 -6.85
CA LYS A 108 -15.76 -8.08 -7.28
C LYS A 108 -16.74 -7.21 -6.47
N ALA A 109 -16.47 -6.99 -5.18
CA ALA A 109 -17.36 -6.21 -4.33
C ALA A 109 -17.27 -4.70 -4.59
N THR A 110 -16.06 -4.14 -4.66
CA THR A 110 -15.83 -2.68 -4.62
C THR A 110 -14.94 -2.15 -5.73
N GLY A 111 -14.45 -3.01 -6.64
CA GLY A 111 -13.38 -2.70 -7.57
C GLY A 111 -11.99 -2.67 -6.92
N LEU A 112 -11.90 -3.01 -5.63
CA LEU A 112 -10.69 -3.01 -4.81
C LEU A 112 -10.51 -4.36 -4.15
N ALA A 113 -9.27 -4.79 -3.95
CA ALA A 113 -8.98 -6.00 -3.20
C ALA A 113 -9.37 -5.86 -1.72
N GLY A 114 -10.10 -6.84 -1.20
CA GLY A 114 -10.34 -7.05 0.22
C GLY A 114 -9.96 -8.47 0.65
N SER A 115 -9.95 -8.76 1.96
CA SER A 115 -9.89 -10.16 2.42
C SER A 115 -11.22 -10.85 2.15
N LEU A 116 -11.24 -12.17 1.99
CA LEU A 116 -12.47 -12.93 1.76
C LEU A 116 -12.56 -14.13 2.70
N GLN A 117 -13.78 -14.47 3.09
CA GLN A 117 -14.10 -15.83 3.54
C GLN A 117 -15.01 -16.50 2.52
N VAL A 118 -14.73 -17.77 2.24
CA VAL A 118 -15.45 -18.56 1.24
C VAL A 118 -16.08 -19.80 1.87
N THR A 119 -17.06 -20.38 1.17
CA THR A 119 -17.70 -21.64 1.57
C THR A 119 -16.67 -22.75 1.87
N SER A 120 -17.00 -23.65 2.79
CA SER A 120 -16.22 -24.87 3.06
C SER A 120 -16.53 -26.01 2.09
N ASP A 121 -17.49 -25.85 1.16
CA ASP A 121 -17.87 -26.86 0.17
C ASP A 121 -16.67 -27.23 -0.75
N PRO A 122 -16.13 -28.46 -0.65
CA PRO A 122 -15.00 -28.89 -1.45
C PRO A 122 -15.28 -28.86 -2.96
N ALA A 123 -16.52 -29.10 -3.39
CA ALA A 123 -16.88 -29.10 -4.80
C ALA A 123 -16.82 -27.68 -5.39
N GLN A 124 -17.26 -26.67 -4.64
CA GLN A 124 -17.12 -25.27 -5.06
C GLN A 124 -15.66 -24.82 -5.02
N ARG A 125 -14.87 -25.25 -4.04
CA ARG A 125 -13.42 -24.93 -3.99
C ARG A 125 -12.64 -25.53 -5.14
N ALA A 126 -12.96 -26.76 -5.57
CA ALA A 126 -12.32 -27.37 -6.74
C ALA A 126 -12.55 -26.56 -8.03
N LYS A 127 -13.61 -25.75 -8.09
CA LYS A 127 -13.83 -24.82 -9.22
C LYS A 127 -12.80 -23.68 -9.25
N ILE A 128 -12.29 -23.23 -8.11
CA ILE A 128 -11.19 -22.26 -8.07
C ILE A 128 -9.93 -22.86 -8.70
N GLU A 129 -9.57 -24.09 -8.34
CA GLU A 129 -8.43 -24.77 -8.98
C GLU A 129 -8.66 -24.98 -10.49
N THR A 130 -9.90 -25.26 -10.89
CA THR A 130 -10.28 -25.36 -12.31
C THR A 130 -10.06 -24.03 -13.02
N LEU A 131 -10.50 -22.91 -12.44
CA LEU A 131 -10.25 -21.57 -12.99
C LEU A 131 -8.75 -21.30 -13.13
N LEU A 132 -7.98 -21.56 -12.07
CA LEU A 132 -6.54 -21.24 -12.04
C LEU A 132 -5.68 -22.15 -12.92
N SER A 133 -6.17 -23.34 -13.28
CA SER A 133 -5.48 -24.25 -14.22
C SER A 133 -5.95 -24.08 -15.67
N THR A 134 -7.07 -23.42 -15.90
CA THR A 134 -7.55 -23.09 -17.24
C THR A 134 -6.71 -21.94 -17.80
N PRO A 135 -6.20 -22.01 -19.03
CA PRO A 135 -5.58 -20.85 -19.68
C PRO A 135 -6.62 -19.77 -19.97
N TRP A 136 -6.20 -18.51 -20.01
CA TRP A 136 -7.07 -17.42 -20.48
C TRP A 136 -7.48 -17.64 -21.94
N ALA A 137 -8.74 -17.41 -22.27
CA ALA A 137 -9.14 -17.45 -23.68
C ALA A 137 -8.50 -16.27 -24.45
N PRO A 138 -8.04 -16.47 -25.69
CA PRO A 138 -7.39 -15.40 -26.48
C PRO A 138 -8.29 -14.20 -26.79
N THR A 139 -9.59 -14.31 -26.56
CA THR A 139 -10.60 -13.27 -26.80
C THR A 139 -11.15 -12.65 -25.51
N ASP A 140 -10.69 -13.13 -24.36
CA ASP A 140 -11.19 -12.70 -23.06
C ASP A 140 -10.54 -11.39 -22.63
N THR A 141 -11.32 -10.30 -22.68
CA THR A 141 -10.88 -8.95 -22.34
C THR A 141 -11.47 -8.43 -21.04
N ASP A 142 -12.39 -9.16 -20.41
CA ASP A 142 -13.03 -8.75 -19.16
C ASP A 142 -12.91 -9.89 -18.13
N PRO A 143 -11.90 -9.83 -17.25
CA PRO A 143 -11.61 -10.94 -16.36
C PRO A 143 -12.56 -11.02 -15.15
N THR A 144 -13.53 -10.10 -15.04
CA THR A 144 -14.30 -9.91 -13.80
C THR A 144 -15.46 -10.88 -13.64
N ASP A 145 -15.84 -11.61 -14.68
CA ASP A 145 -16.86 -12.66 -14.66
C ASP A 145 -16.28 -14.07 -14.91
N ASP A 146 -14.96 -14.18 -15.06
CA ASP A 146 -14.20 -15.42 -15.25
C ASP A 146 -14.68 -16.58 -14.38
N LEU A 147 -14.86 -16.35 -13.08
CA LEU A 147 -15.26 -17.42 -12.16
C LEU A 147 -16.62 -18.01 -12.57
N LEU A 148 -17.57 -17.15 -12.95
CA LEU A 148 -18.88 -17.57 -13.42
C LEU A 148 -18.78 -18.18 -14.82
N GLN A 149 -18.06 -17.54 -15.75
CA GLN A 149 -17.97 -17.95 -17.14
C GLN A 149 -17.31 -19.32 -17.31
N TYR A 150 -16.16 -19.54 -16.65
CA TYR A 150 -15.37 -20.77 -16.85
C TYR A 150 -15.78 -21.91 -15.92
N THR A 151 -16.45 -21.62 -14.79
CA THR A 151 -16.75 -22.66 -13.79
C THR A 151 -18.23 -22.75 -13.40
N GLY A 152 -19.07 -21.81 -13.85
CA GLY A 152 -20.46 -21.69 -13.44
C GLY A 152 -20.63 -21.37 -11.96
N LEU A 153 -19.62 -20.80 -11.31
CA LEU A 153 -19.67 -20.41 -9.90
C LEU A 153 -19.88 -18.90 -9.80
N ASP A 154 -21.00 -18.50 -9.22
CA ASP A 154 -21.25 -17.09 -8.93
C ASP A 154 -20.36 -16.64 -7.75
N PRO A 155 -19.44 -15.67 -7.94
CA PRO A 155 -18.62 -15.16 -6.84
C PRO A 155 -19.45 -14.63 -5.68
N MET A 156 -20.63 -14.05 -5.94
CA MET A 156 -21.51 -13.50 -4.89
C MET A 156 -22.15 -14.57 -4.01
N ALA A 157 -22.33 -15.79 -4.54
CA ALA A 157 -22.82 -16.93 -3.77
C ALA A 157 -21.68 -17.74 -3.11
N PHE A 158 -20.50 -17.72 -3.71
CA PHE A 158 -19.32 -18.44 -3.22
C PHE A 158 -18.69 -17.81 -1.98
N VAL A 159 -18.62 -16.47 -1.94
CA VAL A 159 -18.05 -15.71 -0.84
C VAL A 159 -19.07 -15.55 0.28
N THR A 160 -18.71 -16.04 1.47
CA THR A 160 -19.57 -16.00 2.66
C THR A 160 -19.32 -14.78 3.53
N SER A 161 -18.19 -14.09 3.35
CA SER A 161 -17.90 -12.80 3.99
C SER A 161 -16.91 -12.01 3.14
N TRP A 162 -17.27 -10.76 2.83
CA TRP A 162 -16.44 -9.80 2.11
C TRP A 162 -15.76 -8.86 3.10
N GLY A 163 -14.43 -8.83 3.04
CA GLY A 163 -13.63 -7.85 3.76
C GLY A 163 -13.56 -6.52 3.02
N MET A 164 -13.24 -5.47 3.75
CA MET A 164 -13.08 -4.12 3.23
C MET A 164 -11.85 -3.97 2.32
N GLY A 165 -11.95 -3.05 1.36
CA GLY A 165 -10.79 -2.55 0.62
C GLY A 165 -10.17 -1.39 1.38
N THR A 166 -9.07 -1.61 2.11
CA THR A 166 -8.37 -0.54 2.85
C THR A 166 -7.22 0.05 2.05
N GLY A 167 -6.85 1.29 2.36
CA GLY A 167 -5.82 1.98 1.60
C GLY A 167 -4.49 1.27 1.50
N MET A 168 -4.01 0.71 2.61
CA MET A 168 -2.72 0.00 2.61
C MET A 168 -2.73 -1.21 1.69
N TYR A 169 -3.81 -2.01 1.69
CA TYR A 169 -3.87 -3.25 0.91
C TYR A 169 -4.35 -3.00 -0.51
N ALA A 170 -5.54 -2.41 -0.64
CA ALA A 170 -6.16 -2.15 -1.92
C ALA A 170 -5.37 -1.16 -2.78
N GLY A 171 -4.79 -0.12 -2.17
CA GLY A 171 -3.95 0.83 -2.89
C GLY A 171 -2.64 0.21 -3.39
N THR A 172 -2.07 -0.72 -2.62
CA THR A 172 -0.88 -1.49 -3.04
C THR A 172 -1.22 -2.47 -4.17
N GLU A 173 -2.38 -3.13 -4.13
CA GLU A 173 -2.87 -3.98 -5.22
C GLU A 173 -3.15 -3.19 -6.49
N LEU A 174 -3.71 -1.99 -6.35
CA LEU A 174 -3.90 -1.09 -7.49
C LEU A 174 -2.57 -0.67 -8.12
N ALA A 175 -1.51 -0.52 -7.31
CA ALA A 175 -0.17 -0.31 -7.84
C ALA A 175 0.34 -1.56 -8.59
N ALA A 176 0.03 -2.77 -8.13
CA ALA A 176 0.32 -4.00 -8.86
C ALA A 176 -0.37 -4.01 -10.24
N ASP A 177 -1.66 -3.69 -10.30
CA ASP A 177 -2.44 -3.61 -11.54
C ASP A 177 -1.87 -2.56 -12.51
N ALA A 178 -1.46 -1.40 -11.98
CA ALA A 178 -0.80 -0.36 -12.75
C ALA A 178 0.53 -0.84 -13.36
N PHE A 179 1.41 -1.43 -12.56
CA PHE A 179 2.68 -1.94 -13.05
C PHE A 179 2.51 -3.11 -14.02
N ARG A 180 1.53 -4.00 -13.78
CA ARG A 180 1.15 -5.10 -14.70
C ARG A 180 0.76 -4.54 -16.06
N TYR A 181 -0.14 -3.56 -16.10
CA TYR A 181 -0.55 -2.91 -17.33
C TYR A 181 0.62 -2.24 -18.05
N GLY A 182 1.42 -1.43 -17.33
CA GLY A 182 2.59 -0.76 -17.90
C GLY A 182 3.58 -1.75 -18.51
N VAL A 183 3.85 -2.87 -17.84
CA VAL A 183 4.70 -3.94 -18.35
C VAL A 183 4.10 -4.60 -19.59
N LEU A 184 2.84 -5.00 -19.56
CA LEU A 184 2.19 -5.67 -20.70
C LEU A 184 2.12 -4.75 -21.93
N ARG A 185 1.71 -3.49 -21.74
CA ARG A 185 1.64 -2.48 -22.81
C ARG A 185 3.02 -2.16 -23.39
N ASP A 186 4.04 -2.00 -22.56
CA ASP A 186 5.34 -1.51 -23.02
C ASP A 186 6.30 -2.63 -23.48
N ARG A 187 5.96 -3.91 -23.23
CA ARG A 187 6.87 -5.06 -23.48
C ARG A 187 6.27 -6.18 -24.32
N GLY A 188 5.33 -5.87 -25.20
CA GLY A 188 4.83 -6.87 -26.14
C GLY A 188 3.87 -7.90 -25.54
N GLY A 189 3.17 -7.59 -24.44
CA GLY A 189 2.06 -8.42 -23.98
C GLY A 189 0.96 -8.44 -25.04
N ASP A 190 0.32 -9.59 -25.28
CA ASP A 190 -0.72 -9.66 -26.31
C ASP A 190 -1.87 -8.65 -26.04
N CYS A 191 -2.52 -8.17 -27.09
CA CYS A 191 -3.51 -7.10 -26.97
C CYS A 191 -4.67 -7.46 -26.02
N THR A 192 -5.00 -8.75 -25.91
CA THR A 192 -6.06 -9.25 -25.04
C THR A 192 -5.64 -9.17 -23.57
N ALA A 193 -4.42 -9.58 -23.23
CA ALA A 193 -3.84 -9.40 -21.89
C ALA A 193 -3.72 -7.91 -21.50
N VAL A 194 -3.32 -7.05 -22.45
CA VAL A 194 -3.30 -5.59 -22.25
C VAL A 194 -4.71 -5.05 -21.98
N ALA A 195 -5.73 -5.51 -22.73
CA ALA A 195 -7.11 -5.11 -22.54
C ALA A 195 -7.66 -5.54 -21.16
N ARG A 196 -7.35 -6.77 -20.71
CA ARG A 196 -7.71 -7.23 -19.36
C ARG A 196 -7.07 -6.37 -18.26
N ALA A 197 -5.76 -6.11 -18.35
CA ALA A 197 -5.08 -5.26 -17.39
C ALA A 197 -5.62 -3.81 -17.41
N ARG A 198 -5.97 -3.29 -18.60
CA ARG A 198 -6.63 -1.98 -18.74
C ARG A 198 -8.00 -1.94 -18.06
N LYS A 199 -8.81 -2.99 -18.22
CA LYS A 199 -10.13 -3.11 -17.57
C LYS A 199 -10.00 -3.02 -16.05
N MET A 200 -9.00 -3.68 -15.46
CA MET A 200 -8.77 -3.62 -14.00
C MET A 200 -8.36 -2.22 -13.53
N LEU A 201 -7.54 -1.51 -14.29
CA LEU A 201 -7.21 -0.10 -14.01
C LEU A 201 -8.41 0.84 -14.11
N ASP A 202 -9.31 0.59 -15.07
CA ASP A 202 -10.52 1.39 -15.23
C ASP A 202 -11.47 1.23 -14.03
N LEU A 203 -11.58 0.02 -13.48
CA LEU A 203 -12.30 -0.25 -12.23
C LEU A 203 -11.62 0.42 -11.03
N GLY A 204 -10.29 0.34 -10.95
CA GLY A 204 -9.51 0.99 -9.90
C GLY A 204 -9.61 2.52 -9.92
N LEU A 205 -9.72 3.13 -11.11
CA LEU A 205 -9.97 4.57 -11.29
C LEU A 205 -11.31 5.00 -10.70
N ASP A 206 -12.36 4.21 -10.93
CA ASP A 206 -13.69 4.49 -10.38
C ASP A 206 -13.69 4.27 -8.86
N ALA A 207 -13.05 3.21 -8.38
CA ALA A 207 -12.96 2.93 -6.95
C ALA A 207 -12.13 3.98 -6.17
N LEU A 208 -11.03 4.49 -6.75
CA LEU A 208 -10.27 5.60 -6.16
C LEU A 208 -11.11 6.87 -6.02
N HIS A 209 -11.99 7.14 -7.00
CA HIS A 209 -12.91 8.26 -6.89
C HIS A 209 -13.89 8.06 -5.73
N VAL A 210 -14.42 6.83 -5.57
CA VAL A 210 -15.33 6.50 -4.46
C VAL A 210 -14.67 6.75 -3.12
N VAL A 211 -13.42 6.29 -2.88
CA VAL A 211 -12.78 6.44 -1.54
C VAL A 211 -12.57 7.90 -1.12
N VAL A 212 -12.47 8.84 -2.07
CA VAL A 212 -12.41 10.27 -1.77
C VAL A 212 -13.81 10.87 -1.64
N SER A 213 -14.67 10.60 -2.62
CA SER A 213 -15.98 11.25 -2.73
C SER A 213 -16.99 10.78 -1.67
N ILE A 214 -16.97 9.51 -1.26
CA ILE A 214 -17.92 8.92 -0.27
C ILE A 214 -17.91 9.64 1.08
N THR A 215 -16.81 10.31 1.41
CA THR A 215 -16.66 11.11 2.63
C THR A 215 -17.55 12.36 2.65
N GLY A 216 -18.06 12.78 1.49
CA GLY A 216 -18.83 14.02 1.33
C GLY A 216 -18.04 15.30 1.55
N ARG A 217 -16.72 15.22 1.77
CA ARG A 217 -15.87 16.35 2.13
C ARG A 217 -14.60 16.42 1.27
N PRO A 218 -14.37 17.53 0.54
CA PRO A 218 -13.13 17.72 -0.20
C PRO A 218 -11.89 17.61 0.69
N GLY A 219 -10.91 16.83 0.23
CA GLY A 219 -9.64 16.60 0.90
C GLY A 219 -9.67 15.60 2.05
N SER A 220 -10.85 15.07 2.39
CA SER A 220 -10.96 13.86 3.20
C SER A 220 -10.90 12.63 2.31
N ILE A 221 -10.46 11.52 2.88
CA ILE A 221 -10.32 10.23 2.18
C ILE A 221 -10.67 9.11 3.15
N ALA A 222 -11.43 8.13 2.67
CA ALA A 222 -11.82 6.98 3.46
C ALA A 222 -10.60 6.11 3.80
N ARG A 223 -10.60 5.55 5.02
CA ARG A 223 -9.65 4.52 5.42
C ARG A 223 -9.84 3.24 4.58
N GLY A 224 -11.09 2.91 4.31
CA GLY A 224 -11.51 1.79 3.46
C GLY A 224 -13.01 1.84 3.17
N ILE A 225 -13.46 1.03 2.22
CA ILE A 225 -14.87 0.92 1.82
C ILE A 225 -15.32 -0.55 1.76
N ALA A 226 -16.61 -0.77 1.98
CA ALA A 226 -17.25 -2.08 1.85
C ALA A 226 -18.70 -1.94 1.35
N ARG A 227 -19.25 -3.03 0.81
CA ARG A 227 -20.65 -3.08 0.36
C ARG A 227 -21.59 -3.43 1.49
N ALA A 228 -22.56 -2.57 1.74
CA ALA A 228 -23.54 -2.72 2.81
C ALA A 228 -24.57 -3.84 2.56
N ASP A 229 -24.73 -4.22 1.29
CA ASP A 229 -25.69 -5.23 0.84
C ASP A 229 -25.05 -6.61 0.58
N LEU A 230 -23.78 -6.79 0.95
CA LEU A 230 -23.07 -8.06 0.91
C LEU A 230 -22.72 -8.51 2.34
N PRO A 231 -22.61 -9.82 2.61
CA PRO A 231 -22.18 -10.31 3.92
C PRO A 231 -20.73 -9.90 4.21
N GLY A 232 -20.41 -9.60 5.47
CA GLY A 232 -19.06 -9.27 5.92
C GLY A 232 -18.95 -7.85 6.48
N ASP A 233 -17.82 -7.19 6.22
CA ASP A 233 -17.45 -5.93 6.86
C ASP A 233 -18.50 -4.83 6.64
N GLY A 234 -19.13 -4.79 5.48
CA GLY A 234 -20.13 -3.78 5.14
C GLY A 234 -21.45 -3.91 5.89
N ALA A 235 -21.73 -5.06 6.51
CA ALA A 235 -22.89 -5.27 7.37
C ALA A 235 -22.68 -4.71 8.80
N SER A 236 -21.51 -4.13 9.08
CA SER A 236 -21.20 -3.55 10.39
C SER A 236 -22.12 -2.35 10.70
N PRO A 237 -22.50 -2.15 11.98
CA PRO A 237 -23.28 -0.97 12.38
C PRO A 237 -22.55 0.33 12.04
N VAL A 238 -23.28 1.27 11.45
CA VAL A 238 -22.74 2.60 11.12
C VAL A 238 -22.96 3.59 12.25
N THR A 239 -22.00 4.49 12.41
CA THR A 239 -22.04 5.63 13.34
C THR A 239 -22.25 6.92 12.54
N PRO A 240 -23.27 7.74 12.83
CA PRO A 240 -23.41 9.07 12.21
C PRO A 240 -22.20 9.96 12.46
N LEU A 241 -21.86 10.88 11.54
CA LEU A 241 -20.72 11.80 11.75
C LEU A 241 -20.91 12.70 12.97
N VAL A 242 -22.14 13.13 13.23
CA VAL A 242 -22.51 13.97 14.37
C VAL A 242 -23.72 13.41 15.11
N ASP A 243 -23.82 13.70 16.40
CA ASP A 243 -25.01 13.42 17.20
C ASP A 243 -26.15 14.43 16.93
N SER A 244 -27.29 14.27 17.61
CA SER A 244 -28.44 15.16 17.49
C SER A 244 -28.18 16.61 17.96
N ALA A 245 -27.07 16.86 18.67
CA ALA A 245 -26.64 18.18 19.09
C ALA A 245 -25.56 18.77 18.15
N GLY A 246 -25.24 18.09 17.05
CA GLY A 246 -24.22 18.51 16.10
C GLY A 246 -22.77 18.26 16.56
N LYS A 247 -22.56 17.44 17.60
CA LYS A 247 -21.20 17.09 18.06
C LYS A 247 -20.67 15.89 17.31
N ALA A 248 -19.42 15.97 16.88
CA ALA A 248 -18.76 14.88 16.17
C ALA A 248 -18.72 13.57 16.99
N LEU A 249 -19.01 12.45 16.33
CA LEU A 249 -18.96 11.10 16.87
C LEU A 249 -17.84 10.29 16.19
N PRO A 250 -17.20 9.32 16.87
CA PRO A 250 -17.25 9.13 18.32
C PRO A 250 -16.71 10.37 19.06
N PRO A 251 -17.09 10.60 20.33
CA PRO A 251 -16.68 11.81 21.06
C PRO A 251 -15.16 12.00 21.09
N GLU A 252 -14.43 10.91 21.33
CA GLU A 252 -12.99 10.83 21.12
C GLU A 252 -12.71 10.14 19.79
N LYS A 253 -11.80 10.69 18.98
CA LYS A 253 -11.43 10.08 17.71
C LYS A 253 -10.71 8.77 17.97
N ASP A 254 -11.07 7.71 17.24
CA ASP A 254 -10.52 6.38 17.37
C ASP A 254 -9.89 5.90 16.05
N ASN A 255 -9.55 4.61 15.97
CA ASN A 255 -8.93 3.99 14.80
C ASN A 255 -9.92 3.73 13.65
N GLY A 256 -11.08 4.40 13.65
CA GLY A 256 -12.06 4.36 12.58
C GLY A 256 -13.40 3.78 13.04
N SER A 257 -14.47 4.42 12.61
CA SER A 257 -15.87 4.00 12.74
C SER A 257 -16.47 3.81 11.35
N TRP A 258 -17.31 2.79 11.20
CA TRP A 258 -18.11 2.62 9.99
C TRP A 258 -19.12 3.76 9.84
N ARG A 259 -19.25 4.28 8.62
CA ARG A 259 -20.11 5.39 8.25
C ARG A 259 -20.97 4.98 7.07
N ALA A 260 -22.21 5.43 7.07
CA ALA A 260 -22.99 5.48 5.85
C ALA A 260 -22.33 6.44 4.85
N ASP A 261 -22.63 6.28 3.56
CA ASP A 261 -22.23 7.23 2.53
C ASP A 261 -22.66 8.66 2.91
N ASN A 262 -21.68 9.55 3.04
CA ASN A 262 -21.90 10.94 3.43
C ASN A 262 -22.03 11.86 2.20
N SER A 263 -21.80 11.34 1.00
CA SER A 263 -21.97 12.06 -0.26
C SER A 263 -23.40 11.98 -0.82
N GLY A 264 -24.13 10.92 -0.46
CA GLY A 264 -25.44 10.57 -1.02
C GLY A 264 -25.37 9.94 -2.42
N LEU A 265 -24.18 9.62 -2.94
CA LEU A 265 -23.96 9.09 -4.28
C LEU A 265 -23.82 7.54 -4.32
N TYR A 266 -23.52 6.92 -3.18
CA TYR A 266 -23.16 5.50 -3.06
C TYR A 266 -23.97 4.81 -1.94
N PRO A 267 -25.31 4.77 -2.04
CA PRO A 267 -26.18 4.28 -0.96
C PRO A 267 -25.96 2.80 -0.61
N ASN A 268 -25.31 2.02 -1.48
CA ASN A 268 -24.96 0.62 -1.24
C ASN A 268 -23.57 0.43 -0.59
N LEU A 269 -22.85 1.51 -0.30
CA LEU A 269 -21.52 1.47 0.30
C LEU A 269 -21.53 2.07 1.71
N VAL A 270 -20.65 1.50 2.54
CA VAL A 270 -20.20 2.09 3.80
C VAL A 270 -18.71 2.32 3.73
N TRP A 271 -18.22 3.25 4.53
CA TRP A 271 -16.80 3.59 4.60
C TRP A 271 -16.33 3.68 6.04
N ILE A 272 -15.03 3.50 6.25
CA ILE A 272 -14.41 3.73 7.56
C ILE A 272 -13.73 5.10 7.54
N ASP A 273 -14.03 5.90 8.55
CA ASP A 273 -13.37 7.18 8.78
C ASP A 273 -11.97 6.99 9.41
N SER A 274 -11.33 8.08 9.84
CA SER A 274 -10.04 8.08 10.51
C SER A 274 -8.94 7.41 9.67
N CYS A 275 -8.81 7.85 8.41
CA CYS A 275 -7.74 7.39 7.53
C CYS A 275 -6.37 7.68 8.14
N SER A 276 -5.68 6.62 8.52
CA SER A 276 -4.35 6.68 9.09
C SER A 276 -3.29 6.90 8.01
N ARG A 277 -2.09 7.33 8.41
CA ARG A 277 -0.94 7.52 7.50
C ARG A 277 -0.57 6.26 6.70
N ASP A 278 -0.78 5.07 7.26
CA ASP A 278 -0.54 3.81 6.56
C ASP A 278 -1.57 3.56 5.45
N MET A 279 -2.81 3.95 5.68
CA MET A 279 -3.86 3.85 4.66
C MET A 279 -3.67 4.88 3.57
N LEU A 280 -3.31 6.11 3.93
CA LEU A 280 -3.04 7.15 2.94
C LEU A 280 -1.87 6.79 2.03
N PHE A 281 -0.74 6.28 2.56
CA PHE A 281 0.37 5.95 1.65
C PHE A 281 -0.08 4.91 0.61
N GLY A 282 -0.88 3.92 1.01
CA GLY A 282 -1.34 2.88 0.08
C GLY A 282 -2.21 3.49 -1.02
N TRP A 283 -3.13 4.38 -0.68
CA TRP A 283 -3.90 5.15 -1.66
C TRP A 283 -3.00 5.99 -2.58
N THR A 284 -2.02 6.72 -2.02
CA THR A 284 -1.10 7.54 -2.83
C THR A 284 -0.21 6.68 -3.74
N MET A 285 0.19 5.48 -3.29
CA MET A 285 0.98 4.55 -4.09
C MET A 285 0.16 4.03 -5.28
N GLY A 286 -1.06 3.58 -5.02
CA GLY A 286 -1.99 3.14 -6.06
C GLY A 286 -2.27 4.25 -7.07
N ALA A 287 -2.68 5.43 -6.59
CA ALA A 287 -3.01 6.58 -7.44
C ALA A 287 -1.83 7.07 -8.28
N ALA A 288 -0.63 7.17 -7.69
CA ALA A 288 0.55 7.65 -8.42
C ALA A 288 1.05 6.62 -9.45
N SER A 289 1.07 5.34 -9.10
CA SER A 289 1.47 4.28 -10.03
C SER A 289 0.50 4.17 -11.20
N LEU A 290 -0.80 4.29 -10.91
CA LEU A 290 -1.85 4.36 -11.91
C LEU A 290 -1.67 5.58 -12.83
N TRP A 291 -1.51 6.78 -12.26
CA TRP A 291 -1.28 7.99 -13.04
C TRP A 291 -0.05 7.88 -13.94
N GLU A 292 1.04 7.32 -13.41
CA GLU A 292 2.30 7.12 -14.13
C GLU A 292 2.08 6.35 -15.43
N VAL A 293 1.23 5.32 -15.41
CA VAL A 293 0.97 4.49 -16.60
C VAL A 293 -0.15 5.03 -17.48
N ILE A 294 -1.12 5.81 -16.97
CA ILE A 294 -2.27 6.25 -17.79
C ILE A 294 -2.20 7.67 -18.33
N LYS A 295 -1.36 8.55 -17.77
CA LYS A 295 -1.40 10.00 -18.06
C LYS A 295 -1.38 10.31 -19.56
N ASP A 296 -0.46 9.66 -20.28
CA ASP A 296 -0.20 9.84 -21.71
C ASP A 296 -0.92 8.78 -22.58
N ASP A 297 -1.74 7.93 -21.96
CA ASP A 297 -2.48 6.87 -22.62
C ASP A 297 -3.87 7.38 -23.06
N PRO A 298 -4.13 7.50 -24.37
CA PRO A 298 -5.40 8.02 -24.89
C PRO A 298 -6.54 7.01 -24.80
N THR A 299 -6.27 5.75 -24.44
CA THR A 299 -7.30 4.71 -24.33
C THR A 299 -8.11 4.81 -23.03
N PHE A 300 -7.63 5.59 -22.06
CA PHE A 300 -8.37 5.91 -20.84
C PHE A 300 -9.16 7.22 -21.02
N ASP A 301 -10.38 7.23 -20.50
CA ASP A 301 -11.27 8.39 -20.52
C ASP A 301 -10.60 9.62 -19.88
N ALA A 302 -10.51 10.70 -20.65
CA ALA A 302 -9.97 11.98 -20.21
C ALA A 302 -10.73 12.54 -18.99
N ALA A 303 -12.04 12.31 -18.89
CA ALA A 303 -12.83 12.73 -17.74
C ALA A 303 -12.43 11.98 -16.46
N LYS A 304 -12.15 10.67 -16.56
CA LYS A 304 -11.65 9.88 -15.42
C LYS A 304 -10.26 10.35 -14.99
N LYS A 305 -9.37 10.65 -15.95
CA LYS A 305 -8.04 11.22 -15.67
C LYS A 305 -8.13 12.57 -14.95
N ALA A 306 -8.96 13.49 -15.46
CA ALA A 306 -9.19 14.78 -14.84
C ALA A 306 -9.80 14.66 -13.43
N ARG A 307 -10.73 13.72 -13.24
CA ARG A 307 -11.33 13.42 -11.94
C ARG A 307 -10.29 12.94 -10.93
N LEU A 308 -9.42 11.99 -11.30
CA LEU A 308 -8.33 11.54 -10.44
C LEU A 308 -7.42 12.71 -10.02
N GLN A 309 -7.03 13.58 -10.96
CA GLN A 309 -6.23 14.77 -10.63
C GLN A 309 -6.96 15.70 -9.66
N GLY A 310 -8.26 15.92 -9.87
CA GLY A 310 -9.10 16.72 -8.97
C GLY A 310 -9.20 16.14 -7.57
N ASP A 311 -9.44 14.82 -7.45
CA ASP A 311 -9.53 14.12 -6.18
C ASP A 311 -8.20 14.19 -5.42
N MET A 312 -7.08 13.88 -6.08
CA MET A 312 -5.74 13.92 -5.47
C MET A 312 -5.30 15.35 -5.14
N LYS A 313 -5.73 16.34 -5.93
CA LYS A 313 -5.52 17.75 -5.61
C LYS A 313 -6.24 18.14 -4.32
N ALA A 314 -7.50 17.70 -4.14
CA ALA A 314 -8.23 18.00 -2.93
C ALA A 314 -7.53 17.41 -1.68
N VAL A 315 -7.02 16.18 -1.78
CA VAL A 315 -6.22 15.55 -0.70
C VAL A 315 -4.94 16.34 -0.41
N LEU A 316 -4.19 16.72 -1.45
CA LEU A 316 -2.98 17.51 -1.31
C LEU A 316 -3.25 18.89 -0.70
N ASP A 317 -4.28 19.59 -1.17
CA ASP A 317 -4.67 20.89 -0.64
C ASP A 317 -5.12 20.76 0.83
N GLY A 318 -5.79 19.67 1.20
CA GLY A 318 -6.08 19.33 2.59
C GLY A 318 -4.83 19.22 3.48
N LEU A 319 -3.80 18.51 2.99
CA LEU A 319 -2.51 18.36 3.68
C LEU A 319 -1.72 19.67 3.80
N ARG A 320 -1.97 20.66 2.93
CA ARG A 320 -1.26 21.95 2.93
C ARG A 320 -1.82 22.95 3.93
N ILE A 321 -3.01 22.70 4.47
CA ILE A 321 -3.65 23.66 5.38
C ILE A 321 -2.90 23.65 6.71
N VAL A 322 -2.33 24.80 7.06
CA VAL A 322 -1.79 25.05 8.41
C VAL A 322 -2.95 25.26 9.38
N ARG A 323 -3.10 24.36 10.34
CA ARG A 323 -4.20 24.37 11.31
C ARG A 323 -3.85 25.19 12.55
N ALA A 324 -4.78 25.27 13.52
CA ALA A 324 -4.61 26.06 14.75
C ALA A 324 -3.33 25.70 15.54
N GLY A 325 -2.84 24.45 15.43
CA GLY A 325 -1.56 24.02 16.01
C GLY A 325 -0.31 24.55 15.29
N GLY A 326 -0.47 25.32 14.20
CA GLY A 326 0.63 25.86 13.40
C GLY A 326 1.33 24.80 12.54
N LYS A 327 0.65 23.69 12.24
CA LYS A 327 1.18 22.55 11.49
C LYS A 327 0.32 22.28 10.26
N ASP A 328 0.99 21.99 9.16
CA ASP A 328 0.43 21.34 7.99
C ASP A 328 0.68 19.82 8.08
N LEU A 329 0.43 19.07 6.99
CA LEU A 329 0.66 17.64 6.88
C LEU A 329 -0.11 16.83 7.94
N GLU A 330 -1.37 17.22 8.15
CA GLU A 330 -2.34 16.51 8.98
C GLU A 330 -3.51 16.03 8.11
N LEU A 331 -3.92 14.78 8.29
CA LEU A 331 -5.13 14.26 7.67
C LEU A 331 -6.35 14.63 8.48
N TRP A 332 -7.34 15.22 7.81
CA TRP A 332 -8.59 15.65 8.41
C TRP A 332 -9.75 14.83 7.84
N ASP A 333 -10.68 14.51 8.73
CA ASP A 333 -11.82 13.69 8.41
C ASP A 333 -13.04 14.51 7.98
N ALA A 334 -14.10 13.83 7.57
CA ALA A 334 -15.39 14.42 7.21
C ALA A 334 -15.96 15.30 8.33
N ASP A 335 -15.67 14.98 9.59
CA ASP A 335 -16.19 15.62 10.81
C ASP A 335 -15.38 16.84 11.33
N ASP A 336 -14.51 17.44 10.51
CA ASP A 336 -13.68 18.58 10.91
C ASP A 336 -12.70 18.28 12.06
N ARG A 337 -12.25 17.04 12.21
CA ARG A 337 -11.20 16.67 13.17
C ARG A 337 -10.00 16.02 12.49
N PRO A 338 -8.79 16.15 13.06
CA PRO A 338 -7.67 15.33 12.63
C PRO A 338 -8.01 13.85 12.85
N THR A 339 -7.62 13.01 11.90
CA THR A 339 -7.74 11.54 12.05
C THR A 339 -6.77 11.06 13.14
N PHE A 340 -7.05 9.88 13.72
CA PHE A 340 -6.33 9.41 14.90
C PHE A 340 -4.83 9.17 14.65
N HIS A 341 -4.46 8.63 13.50
CA HIS A 341 -3.06 8.39 13.09
C HIS A 341 -2.64 9.22 11.86
N GLY A 342 -3.26 10.39 11.65
CA GLY A 342 -3.11 11.22 10.45
C GLY A 342 -1.97 12.21 10.43
N PHE A 343 -0.96 12.06 11.28
CA PHE A 343 0.08 13.07 11.46
C PHE A 343 1.31 12.72 10.63
N LEU A 344 1.55 13.48 9.56
CA LEU A 344 2.67 13.29 8.64
C LEU A 344 3.79 14.30 8.82
N HIS A 345 3.51 15.46 9.44
CA HIS A 345 4.51 16.51 9.68
C HIS A 345 5.81 15.92 10.26
N GLU A 346 6.97 16.36 9.76
CA GLU A 346 8.29 15.80 10.06
C GLU A 346 8.66 15.84 11.55
N SER A 347 8.01 16.72 12.32
CA SER A 347 8.19 16.82 13.77
C SER A 347 7.25 15.92 14.58
N SER A 348 6.38 15.15 13.91
CA SER A 348 5.41 14.26 14.57
C SER A 348 6.07 12.94 14.95
N ALA A 349 5.81 12.50 16.18
CA ALA A 349 6.02 11.15 16.65
C ALA A 349 4.76 10.70 17.40
N ASP A 350 3.99 9.82 16.76
CA ASP A 350 2.76 9.24 17.30
C ASP A 350 1.81 10.27 17.95
N ARG A 351 1.45 11.31 17.19
CA ARG A 351 0.56 12.44 17.55
C ARG A 351 1.19 13.54 18.41
N VAL A 352 2.43 13.35 18.88
CA VAL A 352 3.17 14.38 19.62
C VAL A 352 4.13 15.11 18.69
N TYR A 353 4.15 16.44 18.75
CA TYR A 353 5.14 17.24 18.06
C TYR A 353 6.36 17.45 18.96
N ALA A 354 7.48 16.84 18.60
CA ALA A 354 8.71 16.93 19.40
C ALA A 354 9.86 17.44 18.55
N LEU A 355 10.43 16.57 17.72
CA LEU A 355 11.64 16.83 16.95
C LEU A 355 11.47 16.32 15.53
N THR A 356 12.09 17.04 14.59
CA THR A 356 12.20 16.58 13.20
C THR A 356 12.85 15.19 13.18
N ASN A 357 12.17 14.22 12.60
CA ASN A 357 12.64 12.85 12.49
C ASN A 357 12.53 12.32 11.06
N GLY A 358 13.50 11.50 10.67
CA GLY A 358 13.63 10.92 9.33
C GLY A 358 12.43 10.10 8.91
N PRO A 359 11.83 9.24 9.78
CA PRO A 359 10.64 8.49 9.42
C PRO A 359 9.46 9.36 9.00
N ALA A 360 9.08 10.36 9.80
CA ALA A 360 7.99 11.28 9.46
C ALA A 360 8.34 12.13 8.22
N ALA A 361 9.59 12.61 8.12
CA ALA A 361 10.05 13.35 6.95
C ALA A 361 9.96 12.53 5.64
N LEU A 362 10.31 11.24 5.68
CA LEU A 362 10.20 10.34 4.52
C LEU A 362 8.74 10.13 4.12
N MET A 363 7.87 9.87 5.09
CA MET A 363 6.45 9.66 4.86
C MET A 363 5.79 10.91 4.25
N ALA A 364 6.06 12.09 4.80
CA ALA A 364 5.57 13.35 4.26
C ALA A 364 6.07 13.59 2.83
N LEU A 365 7.39 13.50 2.63
CA LEU A 365 8.00 13.80 1.34
C LEU A 365 7.53 12.84 0.25
N GLY A 366 7.43 11.54 0.55
CA GLY A 366 6.96 10.53 -0.40
C GLY A 366 5.52 10.75 -0.85
N GLN A 367 4.61 10.99 0.10
CA GLN A 367 3.20 11.21 -0.21
C GLN A 367 2.99 12.52 -0.98
N VAL A 368 3.63 13.61 -0.55
CA VAL A 368 3.49 14.90 -1.25
C VAL A 368 4.12 14.85 -2.65
N ALA A 369 5.29 14.23 -2.82
CA ALA A 369 5.92 14.10 -4.13
C ALA A 369 5.05 13.29 -5.11
N ALA A 370 4.43 12.20 -4.63
CA ALA A 370 3.49 11.40 -5.41
C ALA A 370 2.23 12.18 -5.79
N LEU A 371 1.61 12.89 -4.85
CA LEU A 371 0.43 13.72 -5.16
C LEU A 371 0.76 14.85 -6.14
N VAL A 372 1.93 15.50 -5.99
CA VAL A 372 2.39 16.57 -6.87
C VAL A 372 2.63 16.06 -8.29
N SER A 373 3.10 14.81 -8.48
CA SER A 373 3.29 14.23 -9.80
C SER A 373 1.97 13.91 -10.53
N ILE A 374 0.88 13.70 -9.78
CA ILE A 374 -0.48 13.54 -10.32
C ILE A 374 -1.08 14.91 -10.68
N VAL A 375 -1.02 15.86 -9.75
CA VAL A 375 -1.66 17.17 -9.89
C VAL A 375 -0.94 18.07 -10.90
N ASP A 376 0.39 18.02 -10.91
CA ASP A 376 1.28 18.73 -11.85
C ASP A 376 1.09 20.26 -11.96
N ASP A 377 0.52 20.90 -10.94
CA ASP A 377 0.32 22.36 -10.89
C ASP A 377 1.49 23.11 -10.21
N ALA A 378 1.67 24.38 -10.57
CA ALA A 378 2.78 25.21 -10.06
C ALA A 378 2.73 25.44 -8.53
N SER A 379 1.54 25.52 -7.94
CA SER A 379 1.34 25.75 -6.51
C SER A 379 1.79 24.54 -5.68
N SER A 380 1.48 23.35 -6.18
CA SER A 380 1.81 22.05 -5.63
C SER A 380 3.33 21.79 -5.75
N LYS A 381 3.93 22.11 -6.90
CA LYS A 381 5.38 22.08 -7.11
C LYS A 381 6.11 23.00 -6.13
N ALA A 382 5.64 24.24 -5.95
CA ALA A 382 6.23 25.18 -5.00
C ALA A 382 6.16 24.68 -3.55
N TYR A 383 5.06 24.01 -3.17
CA TYR A 383 4.95 23.39 -1.86
C TYR A 383 5.96 22.24 -1.68
N LEU A 384 6.11 21.34 -2.66
CA LEU A 384 7.15 20.30 -2.63
C LEU A 384 8.57 20.91 -2.53
N SER A 385 8.86 21.97 -3.28
CA SER A 385 10.12 22.70 -3.19
C SER A 385 10.36 23.26 -1.79
N THR A 386 9.31 23.69 -1.08
CA THR A 386 9.40 24.13 0.32
C THR A 386 9.80 22.97 1.25
N LEU A 387 9.23 21.78 1.06
CA LEU A 387 9.60 20.59 1.83
C LEU A 387 11.05 20.18 1.60
N VAL A 388 11.48 20.19 0.33
CA VAL A 388 12.84 19.80 -0.08
C VAL A 388 13.88 20.82 0.37
N GLY A 389 13.63 22.11 0.13
CA GLY A 389 14.58 23.19 0.39
C GLY A 389 14.47 23.75 1.80
N ALA A 390 13.43 24.56 2.06
CA ALA A 390 13.32 25.33 3.30
C ALA A 390 13.16 24.46 4.56
N ARG A 391 12.42 23.35 4.48
CA ARG A 391 12.25 22.41 5.60
C ARG A 391 13.33 21.34 5.67
N GLY A 392 14.11 21.16 4.60
CA GLY A 392 15.24 20.22 4.59
C GLY A 392 14.85 18.77 4.87
N LEU A 393 13.67 18.31 4.43
CA LEU A 393 13.23 16.93 4.71
C LEU A 393 14.22 15.85 4.22
N PRO A 394 14.88 16.00 3.05
CA PRO A 394 15.93 15.07 2.64
C PRO A 394 17.09 14.94 3.63
N ASP A 395 17.47 16.01 4.33
CA ASP A 395 18.51 15.96 5.36
C ASP A 395 18.06 15.18 6.59
N ALA A 396 16.82 15.41 7.05
CA ALA A 396 16.24 14.65 8.16
C ALA A 396 16.20 13.14 7.86
N ILE A 397 15.83 12.77 6.64
CA ILE A 397 15.80 11.38 6.15
C ILE A 397 17.22 10.78 6.19
N ALA A 398 18.21 11.46 5.63
CA ALA A 398 19.59 10.94 5.59
C ALA A 398 20.20 10.76 6.99
N GLN A 399 19.79 11.57 7.97
CA GLN A 399 20.41 11.62 9.29
C GLN A 399 19.74 10.74 10.35
N SER A 400 18.44 10.46 10.22
CA SER A 400 17.66 9.92 11.35
C SER A 400 16.61 8.87 10.98
N LEU A 401 16.68 8.28 9.78
CA LEU A 401 15.74 7.23 9.40
C LEU A 401 15.87 5.95 10.24
N ALA A 402 17.06 5.67 10.79
CA ALA A 402 17.31 4.52 11.67
C ALA A 402 16.54 4.58 13.01
N LEU A 403 15.89 5.70 13.33
CA LEU A 403 15.03 5.83 14.52
C LEU A 403 13.92 4.77 14.56
N VAL A 404 13.46 4.28 13.39
CA VAL A 404 12.44 3.22 13.31
C VAL A 404 12.91 1.90 13.94
N GLY A 405 14.22 1.63 13.95
CA GLY A 405 14.79 0.39 14.48
C GLY A 405 15.20 0.44 15.95
N LEU A 406 15.04 1.59 16.64
CA LEU A 406 15.50 1.74 18.02
C LEU A 406 14.71 0.90 19.03
N SER A 407 13.51 0.46 18.67
CA SER A 407 12.69 -0.44 19.49
C SER A 407 13.15 -1.91 19.44
N GLY A 408 14.14 -2.25 18.60
CA GLY A 408 14.67 -3.62 18.50
C GLY A 408 13.57 -4.64 18.20
N ASP A 409 13.47 -5.68 19.02
CA ASP A 409 12.44 -6.73 18.87
C ASP A 409 11.00 -6.23 19.06
N GLN A 410 10.80 -5.02 19.63
CA GLN A 410 9.49 -4.38 19.74
C GLN A 410 9.19 -3.46 18.55
N ALA A 411 10.00 -3.51 17.49
CA ALA A 411 9.74 -2.75 16.29
C ALA A 411 8.42 -3.15 15.64
N ASN A 412 7.60 -2.14 15.39
CA ASN A 412 6.41 -2.30 14.59
C ASN A 412 6.81 -2.42 13.12
N HIS A 413 6.72 -3.64 12.56
CA HIS A 413 7.07 -3.93 11.17
C HIS A 413 6.22 -3.16 10.15
N SER A 414 5.01 -2.73 10.53
CA SER A 414 4.22 -1.79 9.73
C SER A 414 4.94 -0.45 9.52
N GLY A 415 5.76 -0.02 10.50
CA GLY A 415 6.64 1.13 10.39
C GLY A 415 7.62 1.00 9.22
N TYR A 416 8.26 -0.15 9.06
CA TYR A 416 9.18 -0.40 7.96
C TYR A 416 8.46 -0.38 6.60
N ASN A 417 7.25 -0.95 6.49
CA ASN A 417 6.46 -0.91 5.25
C ASN A 417 6.23 0.51 4.78
N MET A 418 5.72 1.34 5.70
CA MET A 418 5.46 2.75 5.43
C MET A 418 6.70 3.42 4.88
N LEU A 419 7.86 3.18 5.51
CA LEU A 419 9.11 3.82 5.11
C LEU A 419 9.66 3.30 3.79
N PHE A 420 9.57 2.01 3.50
CA PHE A 420 9.98 1.50 2.18
C PHE A 420 9.08 2.04 1.08
N LEU A 421 7.76 1.99 1.26
CA LEU A 421 6.81 2.44 0.24
C LEU A 421 6.84 3.96 0.03
N THR A 422 6.88 4.75 1.11
CA THR A 422 7.07 6.20 0.97
C THR A 422 8.48 6.56 0.51
N GLY A 423 9.47 5.72 0.82
CA GLY A 423 10.82 5.79 0.26
C GLY A 423 10.86 5.60 -1.24
N TRP A 424 10.14 4.60 -1.74
CA TRP A 424 9.91 4.40 -3.17
C TRP A 424 9.29 5.65 -3.80
N LEU A 425 8.18 6.16 -3.25
CA LEU A 425 7.51 7.36 -3.77
C LEU A 425 8.43 8.59 -3.76
N ALA A 426 9.14 8.84 -2.66
CA ALA A 426 10.04 9.98 -2.52
C ALA A 426 11.21 9.90 -3.53
N HIS A 427 11.87 8.74 -3.63
CA HIS A 427 12.98 8.55 -4.57
C HIS A 427 12.50 8.61 -6.03
N ARG A 428 11.30 8.08 -6.32
CA ARG A 428 10.72 8.03 -7.66
C ARG A 428 10.31 9.41 -8.17
N TYR A 429 9.65 10.21 -7.34
CA TYR A 429 8.94 11.43 -7.78
C TYR A 429 9.61 12.76 -7.40
N VAL A 430 10.59 12.79 -6.49
CA VAL A 430 11.36 14.02 -6.24
C VAL A 430 12.27 14.33 -7.43
N GLY A 431 12.03 15.45 -8.12
CA GLY A 431 12.78 15.88 -9.30
C GLY A 431 14.19 16.43 -9.01
N ASP A 432 14.46 16.87 -7.79
CA ASP A 432 15.77 17.39 -7.38
C ASP A 432 16.80 16.27 -7.14
N GLY A 433 17.90 16.28 -7.90
CA GLY A 433 18.93 15.23 -7.83
C GLY A 433 19.71 15.19 -6.53
N ALA A 434 19.96 16.33 -5.89
CA ALA A 434 20.67 16.38 -4.61
C ALA A 434 19.80 15.83 -3.46
N ALA A 435 18.51 16.17 -3.46
CA ALA A 435 17.51 15.63 -2.56
C ALA A 435 17.36 14.11 -2.74
N ARG A 436 17.26 13.61 -3.98
CA ARG A 436 17.25 12.17 -4.26
C ARG A 436 18.50 11.46 -3.72
N GLY A 437 19.69 12.07 -3.88
CA GLY A 437 20.93 11.53 -3.31
C GLY A 437 20.87 11.33 -1.79
N LYS A 438 20.27 12.27 -1.07
CA LYS A 438 20.05 12.18 0.39
C LYS A 438 19.00 11.13 0.75
N ILE A 439 17.88 11.07 0.03
CA ILE A 439 16.84 10.05 0.21
C ILE A 439 17.43 8.65 0.00
N LYS A 440 18.14 8.44 -1.11
CA LYS A 440 18.89 7.22 -1.41
C LYS A 440 19.84 6.83 -0.27
N SER A 441 20.63 7.78 0.24
CA SER A 441 21.55 7.53 1.35
C SER A 441 20.80 7.03 2.59
N GLY A 442 19.71 7.70 2.99
CA GLY A 442 18.86 7.27 4.09
C GLY A 442 18.29 5.87 3.86
N LEU A 443 17.68 5.62 2.71
CA LEU A 443 17.08 4.32 2.38
C LEU A 443 18.09 3.17 2.47
N LEU A 444 19.28 3.33 1.91
CA LEU A 444 20.25 2.25 1.86
C LEU A 444 20.98 2.06 3.19
N THR A 445 21.42 3.15 3.83
CA THR A 445 22.35 3.08 4.98
C THR A 445 21.68 3.20 6.35
N GLN A 446 20.44 3.68 6.41
CA GLN A 446 19.71 3.87 7.68
C GLN A 446 18.47 2.98 7.78
N LEU A 447 17.90 2.52 6.66
CA LEU A 447 16.71 1.68 6.64
C LEU A 447 16.99 0.25 6.18
N TYR A 448 17.54 0.04 4.99
CA TYR A 448 17.66 -1.28 4.37
C TYR A 448 18.79 -2.15 4.94
N SER A 449 19.97 -1.56 5.11
CA SER A 449 21.11 -2.23 5.74
C SER A 449 21.78 -1.29 6.75
N PRO A 450 21.09 -0.96 7.86
CA PRO A 450 21.66 -0.08 8.86
C PRO A 450 22.85 -0.72 9.57
N LEU A 451 23.73 0.12 10.10
CA LEU A 451 24.90 -0.31 10.87
C LEU A 451 24.50 -0.98 12.20
N PHE A 452 23.39 -0.53 12.79
CA PHE A 452 22.86 -1.01 14.06
C PHE A 452 21.35 -1.30 13.94
N GLY A 453 20.88 -2.23 14.76
CA GLY A 453 19.47 -2.64 14.78
C GLY A 453 19.15 -3.69 13.72
N GLU A 454 17.85 -3.83 13.46
CA GLU A 454 17.31 -4.76 12.48
C GLU A 454 17.75 -4.45 11.05
N LYS A 455 17.96 -5.51 10.24
CA LYS A 455 18.40 -5.40 8.85
C LYS A 455 17.34 -5.93 7.90
N PRO A 456 16.50 -5.04 7.33
CA PRO A 456 15.52 -5.42 6.31
C PRO A 456 16.10 -6.17 5.10
N SER A 457 17.37 -5.95 4.76
CA SER A 457 18.12 -6.74 3.76
C SER A 457 18.17 -8.25 4.06
N ASP A 458 18.01 -8.65 5.32
CA ASP A 458 17.96 -10.05 5.74
C ASP A 458 16.53 -10.59 5.88
N TRP A 459 15.52 -9.71 5.80
CA TRP A 459 14.13 -10.04 6.08
C TRP A 459 13.38 -10.74 4.95
N LYS A 460 14.03 -11.08 3.83
CA LYS A 460 13.41 -11.84 2.72
C LYS A 460 12.11 -11.20 2.22
N GLN A 461 12.13 -9.88 2.00
CA GLN A 461 10.99 -9.09 1.52
C GLN A 461 11.30 -8.53 0.14
N SER A 462 10.77 -9.16 -0.91
CA SER A 462 11.11 -8.83 -2.31
C SER A 462 10.89 -7.37 -2.68
N LEU A 463 9.85 -6.73 -2.15
CA LEU A 463 9.62 -5.32 -2.42
C LEU A 463 10.72 -4.44 -1.84
N TYR A 464 11.18 -4.70 -0.61
CA TYR A 464 12.24 -3.92 0.02
C TYR A 464 13.53 -4.03 -0.77
N ASP A 465 13.84 -5.26 -1.20
CA ASP A 465 14.97 -5.59 -2.03
C ASP A 465 14.93 -4.83 -3.38
N PHE A 466 13.79 -4.80 -4.08
CA PHE A 466 13.67 -4.09 -5.36
C PHE A 466 13.67 -2.56 -5.19
N ILE A 467 13.12 -2.03 -4.09
CA ILE A 467 13.22 -0.60 -3.78
C ILE A 467 14.67 -0.20 -3.52
N ALA A 468 15.41 -0.99 -2.75
CA ALA A 468 16.84 -0.79 -2.50
C ALA A 468 17.68 -0.91 -3.78
N ALA A 469 17.40 -1.90 -4.64
CA ALA A 469 18.03 -2.03 -5.95
C ALA A 469 17.75 -0.81 -6.85
N THR A 470 16.51 -0.33 -6.88
CA THR A 470 16.15 0.85 -7.68
C THR A 470 16.88 2.11 -7.18
N ALA A 471 16.89 2.33 -5.86
CA ALA A 471 17.56 3.47 -5.26
C ALA A 471 19.10 3.42 -5.45
N SER A 472 19.72 2.25 -5.27
CA SER A 472 21.15 2.06 -5.49
C SER A 472 21.58 2.32 -6.94
N GLY A 473 20.74 1.96 -7.92
CA GLY A 473 20.95 2.31 -9.32
C GLY A 473 20.43 3.70 -9.73
N ASP A 474 19.94 4.53 -8.79
CA ASP A 474 19.48 5.90 -9.07
C ASP A 474 18.34 5.98 -10.11
N GLY A 475 17.46 4.97 -10.11
CA GLY A 475 16.26 4.96 -10.97
C GLY A 475 15.14 5.81 -10.39
N TRP A 476 14.55 6.68 -11.22
CA TRP A 476 13.48 7.61 -10.84
C TRP A 476 12.61 7.92 -12.07
N LEU A 477 11.51 8.66 -11.91
CA LEU A 477 10.50 8.81 -12.97
C LEU A 477 11.07 9.13 -14.36
N GLY A 478 12.04 10.03 -14.43
CA GLY A 478 12.67 10.45 -15.68
C GLY A 478 13.90 9.66 -16.13
N ALA A 479 14.35 8.61 -15.41
CA ALA A 479 15.53 7.83 -15.83
C ALA A 479 15.47 6.36 -15.43
N PRO A 480 15.97 5.44 -16.29
CA PRO A 480 16.13 4.04 -15.93
C PRO A 480 17.19 3.87 -14.83
N VAL A 481 17.09 2.74 -14.11
CA VAL A 481 18.07 2.26 -13.14
C VAL A 481 19.40 1.99 -13.85
N LYS A 482 20.49 2.59 -13.35
CA LYS A 482 21.86 2.31 -13.81
C LYS A 482 22.27 0.90 -13.43
N LYS A 483 23.05 0.22 -14.28
CA LYS A 483 23.62 -1.13 -14.01
C LYS A 483 24.48 -1.26 -12.75
N THR A 484 24.80 -0.14 -12.09
CA THR A 484 25.46 -0.11 -10.78
C THR A 484 24.49 -0.31 -9.62
N PHE A 485 23.27 -0.80 -9.87
CA PHE A 485 22.33 -1.19 -8.82
C PHE A 485 22.87 -2.36 -8.00
N ASP A 486 22.33 -2.51 -6.79
CA ASP A 486 22.65 -3.61 -5.89
C ASP A 486 22.09 -4.94 -6.45
N ALA A 487 22.96 -5.71 -7.11
CA ALA A 487 22.60 -7.01 -7.66
C ALA A 487 22.31 -8.07 -6.58
N VAL A 488 22.84 -7.91 -5.36
CA VAL A 488 22.54 -8.81 -4.24
C VAL A 488 21.11 -8.59 -3.78
N ALA A 489 20.67 -7.33 -3.68
CA ALA A 489 19.27 -7.02 -3.40
C ALA A 489 18.34 -7.65 -4.46
N VAL A 490 18.64 -7.50 -5.75
CA VAL A 490 17.84 -8.16 -6.82
C VAL A 490 17.80 -9.68 -6.65
N ALA A 491 18.94 -10.33 -6.36
CA ALA A 491 18.99 -11.77 -6.15
C ALA A 491 18.17 -12.22 -4.92
N ASN A 492 18.24 -11.48 -3.81
CA ASN A 492 17.43 -11.73 -2.61
C ASN A 492 15.93 -11.57 -2.90
N GLY A 493 15.56 -10.54 -3.66
CA GLY A 493 14.19 -10.28 -4.03
C GLY A 493 13.61 -11.39 -4.90
N LEU A 494 14.35 -11.85 -5.92
CA LEU A 494 13.97 -13.00 -6.76
C LEU A 494 13.86 -14.29 -5.95
N SER A 495 14.83 -14.56 -5.07
CA SER A 495 14.82 -15.72 -4.18
C SER A 495 13.60 -15.73 -3.26
N SER A 496 13.18 -14.57 -2.77
CA SER A 496 12.00 -14.45 -1.92
C SER A 496 10.69 -14.57 -2.72
N LEU A 497 10.63 -14.06 -3.97
CA LEU A 497 9.45 -14.19 -4.84
C LEU A 497 9.12 -15.64 -5.15
N VAL A 498 10.12 -16.47 -5.49
CA VAL A 498 9.90 -17.89 -5.82
C VAL A 498 9.45 -18.73 -4.62
N ALA A 499 9.64 -18.21 -3.40
CA ALA A 499 9.30 -18.90 -2.16
C ALA A 499 7.88 -18.59 -1.65
N PHE A 500 7.11 -17.73 -2.33
CA PHE A 500 5.69 -17.54 -2.03
C PHE A 500 4.90 -18.81 -2.32
N ARG A 501 3.87 -19.07 -1.50
CA ARG A 501 2.93 -20.17 -1.74
C ARG A 501 2.15 -19.92 -3.04
N PRO A 502 1.78 -20.96 -3.79
CA PRO A 502 0.97 -20.80 -5.00
C PRO A 502 -0.45 -20.33 -4.67
N ALA A 503 -1.11 -19.67 -5.62
CA ALA A 503 -2.55 -19.37 -5.53
C ALA A 503 -3.40 -20.66 -5.70
N PRO A 504 -4.58 -20.75 -5.06
CA PRO A 504 -5.14 -19.76 -4.13
C PRO A 504 -4.41 -19.79 -2.79
N LEU A 505 -4.14 -18.61 -2.22
CA LEU A 505 -3.53 -18.51 -0.90
C LEU A 505 -4.59 -18.76 0.17
N VAL A 506 -4.70 -20.04 0.58
CA VAL A 506 -5.54 -20.48 1.69
C VAL A 506 -4.70 -20.57 2.97
N PRO A 507 -4.94 -19.71 3.98
CA PRO A 507 -4.18 -19.71 5.22
C PRO A 507 -4.39 -21.00 6.00
N SER A 508 -3.34 -21.83 6.08
CA SER A 508 -3.27 -22.95 7.02
C SER A 508 -2.52 -22.54 8.27
N THR A 509 -2.89 -23.12 9.42
CA THR A 509 -2.06 -23.01 10.63
C THR A 509 -0.64 -23.50 10.32
N VAL A 510 0.34 -22.73 10.78
CA VAL A 510 1.77 -23.07 10.71
C VAL A 510 2.30 -23.15 12.12
N GLU A 511 2.77 -24.33 12.49
CA GLU A 511 3.51 -24.58 13.72
C GLU A 511 4.92 -24.99 13.30
N ASN A 512 5.85 -24.03 13.33
CA ASN A 512 7.27 -24.33 13.11
C ASN A 512 7.96 -24.76 14.40
N CYS A 513 7.47 -24.28 15.56
CA CYS A 513 8.08 -24.49 16.86
C CYS A 513 7.06 -25.10 17.82
N ASP A 514 7.35 -26.29 18.35
CA ASP A 514 6.49 -26.90 19.37
C ASP A 514 6.76 -26.34 20.78
N ALA A 515 6.01 -26.83 21.78
CA ALA A 515 6.15 -26.38 23.16
C ALA A 515 7.51 -26.71 23.79
N ALA A 516 8.13 -27.85 23.42
CA ALA A 516 9.42 -28.27 23.95
C ALA A 516 10.55 -27.42 23.34
N GLU A 517 10.49 -27.17 22.03
CA GLU A 517 11.40 -26.29 21.32
C GLU A 517 11.31 -24.85 21.84
N SER A 518 10.08 -24.33 22.03
CA SER A 518 9.85 -23.01 22.62
C SER A 518 10.44 -22.92 24.04
N ALA A 519 10.31 -23.96 24.86
CA ALA A 519 10.89 -24.00 26.20
C ALA A 519 12.43 -24.08 26.18
N SER A 520 13.01 -24.72 25.17
CA SER A 520 14.47 -24.82 25.00
C SER A 520 15.11 -23.55 24.43
N GLY A 521 14.34 -22.67 23.79
CA GLY A 521 14.83 -21.50 23.07
C GLY A 521 15.50 -21.82 21.73
N LEU A 522 15.37 -23.06 21.26
CA LEU A 522 15.92 -23.55 19.99
C LEU A 522 14.82 -24.30 19.23
N CYS A 523 14.60 -23.91 17.99
CA CYS A 523 13.55 -24.45 17.13
C CYS A 523 14.13 -24.94 15.81
N THR A 524 13.77 -26.14 15.39
CA THR A 524 13.95 -26.62 14.03
C THR A 524 12.64 -26.43 13.29
N LEU A 525 12.63 -25.55 12.28
CA LEU A 525 11.42 -25.22 11.55
C LEU A 525 10.84 -26.46 10.84
N SER A 526 9.61 -26.31 10.32
CA SER A 526 8.86 -27.39 9.67
C SER A 526 9.54 -28.03 8.44
N ASP A 527 10.63 -27.46 7.93
CA ASP A 527 11.47 -28.08 6.90
C ASP A 527 12.43 -29.16 7.42
N GLY A 528 12.55 -29.31 8.74
CA GLY A 528 13.43 -30.26 9.41
C GLY A 528 14.93 -29.94 9.32
N VAL A 529 15.30 -28.77 8.78
CA VAL A 529 16.71 -28.42 8.50
C VAL A 529 17.07 -27.03 9.03
N THR A 530 16.17 -26.06 8.93
CA THR A 530 16.43 -24.70 9.38
C THR A 530 16.31 -24.61 10.89
N THR A 531 17.41 -24.33 11.59
CA THR A 531 17.41 -24.12 13.05
C THR A 531 17.55 -22.64 13.39
N VAL A 532 16.67 -22.14 14.26
CA VAL A 532 16.66 -20.75 14.75
C VAL A 532 16.61 -20.72 16.29
N LYS A 533 17.13 -19.64 16.88
CA LYS A 533 16.90 -19.37 18.30
C LYS A 533 15.60 -18.60 18.43
N VAL A 534 14.78 -18.94 19.41
CA VAL A 534 13.48 -18.31 19.63
C VAL A 534 13.39 -17.72 21.03
N LYS A 535 12.53 -16.71 21.17
CA LYS A 535 12.14 -16.12 22.45
C LYS A 535 10.71 -15.59 22.37
N THR A 536 10.06 -15.42 23.51
CA THR A 536 8.74 -14.79 23.58
C THR A 536 8.89 -13.26 23.69
N VAL A 537 8.20 -12.53 22.81
CA VAL A 537 8.07 -11.07 22.84
C VAL A 537 6.58 -10.75 22.76
N ASP A 538 6.06 -10.04 23.76
CA ASP A 538 4.64 -9.65 23.84
C ASP A 538 3.66 -10.81 23.63
N GLY A 539 4.01 -12.01 24.13
CA GLY A 539 3.20 -13.23 24.03
C GLY A 539 3.36 -14.00 22.72
N ALA A 540 4.07 -13.45 21.73
CA ALA A 540 4.38 -14.13 20.47
C ALA A 540 5.78 -14.76 20.50
N LEU A 541 5.93 -15.93 19.87
CA LEU A 541 7.22 -16.59 19.71
C LEU A 541 7.92 -16.06 18.45
N VAL A 542 9.07 -15.42 18.63
CA VAL A 542 9.84 -14.79 17.56
C VAL A 542 11.23 -15.40 17.46
N ALA A 543 11.70 -15.61 16.23
CA ALA A 543 13.03 -16.09 15.93
C ALA A 543 14.07 -14.96 15.94
N ASN A 544 15.32 -15.30 16.18
CA ASN A 544 16.45 -14.35 16.10
C ASN A 544 16.89 -14.02 14.66
N LYS A 545 16.23 -14.60 13.67
CA LYS A 545 16.45 -14.39 12.23
C LYS A 545 15.11 -14.47 11.52
N ALA A 546 14.96 -13.73 10.43
CA ALA A 546 13.77 -13.79 9.61
C ALA A 546 13.55 -15.22 9.08
N ILE A 547 12.30 -15.67 9.17
CA ILE A 547 11.86 -16.98 8.69
C ILE A 547 11.82 -16.95 7.16
N PRO A 548 12.32 -18.00 6.47
CA PRO A 548 12.19 -18.13 5.02
C PRO A 548 10.73 -17.99 4.58
N MET A 549 10.46 -17.27 3.48
CA MET A 549 9.10 -16.95 3.04
C MET A 549 8.19 -18.19 2.94
N ALA A 550 8.71 -19.31 2.43
CA ALA A 550 7.97 -20.57 2.29
C ALA A 550 7.48 -21.16 3.64
N LEU A 551 8.21 -20.88 4.73
CA LEU A 551 7.94 -21.41 6.07
C LEU A 551 7.20 -20.42 6.97
N ARG A 552 6.94 -19.19 6.49
CA ARG A 552 6.24 -18.19 7.30
C ARG A 552 4.80 -18.60 7.59
N PRO A 553 4.27 -18.25 8.76
CA PRO A 553 2.83 -18.21 8.96
C PRO A 553 2.15 -17.39 7.86
N PRO A 554 0.96 -17.80 7.38
CA PRO A 554 0.25 -17.05 6.36
C PRO A 554 -0.10 -15.65 6.84
N SER A 555 -0.02 -14.68 5.94
CA SER A 555 -0.41 -13.31 6.21
C SER A 555 -1.17 -12.73 5.05
N ASN A 556 -2.19 -11.93 5.34
CA ASN A 556 -2.90 -11.16 4.32
C ASN A 556 -2.01 -10.04 3.75
N PHE A 557 -0.91 -9.72 4.44
CA PHE A 557 0.09 -8.77 4.00
C PHE A 557 1.43 -9.06 4.70
N TYR A 558 2.24 -9.91 4.08
CA TYR A 558 3.53 -10.40 4.62
C TYR A 558 4.52 -9.29 4.97
N TRP A 559 4.40 -8.11 4.38
CA TRP A 559 5.25 -6.98 4.74
C TRP A 559 4.88 -6.39 6.09
N ARG A 560 3.58 -6.40 6.48
CA ARG A 560 3.12 -5.93 7.81
C ARG A 560 3.42 -6.93 8.90
N SER A 561 3.40 -8.21 8.59
CA SER A 561 3.71 -9.24 9.57
C SER A 561 5.18 -9.22 9.95
N ASP A 562 5.44 -9.49 11.21
CA ASP A 562 6.80 -9.69 11.70
C ASP A 562 7.44 -10.89 10.98
N PRO A 563 8.52 -10.69 10.20
CA PRO A 563 9.17 -11.76 9.45
C PRO A 563 9.84 -12.80 10.36
N HIS A 564 9.89 -12.57 11.67
CA HIS A 564 10.47 -13.46 12.68
C HIS A 564 9.44 -14.35 13.37
N LEU A 565 8.14 -14.16 13.14
CA LEU A 565 7.09 -15.00 13.74
C LEU A 565 7.25 -16.44 13.26
N VAL A 566 7.40 -17.36 14.23
CA VAL A 566 7.60 -18.78 13.93
C VAL A 566 6.28 -19.53 13.78
N ASN A 567 5.27 -19.18 14.58
CA ASN A 567 3.97 -19.84 14.58
C ASN A 567 2.87 -18.84 14.22
N GLY A 568 1.80 -19.32 13.61
CA GLY A 568 0.61 -18.52 13.39
C GLY A 568 -0.58 -19.34 12.94
N ALA A 569 -1.77 -18.82 13.25
CA ALA A 569 -3.03 -19.44 12.89
C ALA A 569 -3.40 -19.11 11.44
N GLY A 570 -4.15 -20.01 10.83
CA GLY A 570 -4.81 -19.79 9.54
C GLY A 570 -6.27 -20.21 9.63
N SER A 571 -7.10 -19.64 8.77
CA SER A 571 -8.46 -20.12 8.56
C SER A 571 -8.53 -20.83 7.20
N PRO A 572 -8.96 -22.10 7.15
CA PRO A 572 -9.12 -22.81 5.89
C PRO A 572 -10.21 -22.17 5.00
N ASN A 573 -11.02 -21.26 5.53
CA ASN A 573 -12.06 -20.54 4.79
C ASN A 573 -11.61 -19.15 4.36
N ALA A 574 -10.47 -18.65 4.84
CA ALA A 574 -9.95 -17.37 4.39
C ALA A 574 -9.24 -17.51 3.05
N PHE A 575 -9.43 -16.53 2.18
CA PHE A 575 -8.69 -16.37 0.93
C PHE A 575 -7.92 -15.04 1.04
N MET A 576 -6.61 -15.08 0.76
CA MET A 576 -5.74 -13.90 0.81
C MET A 576 -5.35 -13.47 -0.61
N PRO A 577 -5.31 -12.15 -0.88
CA PRO A 577 -5.13 -11.63 -2.25
C PRO A 577 -3.70 -11.79 -2.79
N GLY A 578 -2.71 -11.99 -1.91
CA GLY A 578 -1.31 -12.15 -2.32
C GLY A 578 -0.66 -10.86 -2.77
N SER A 579 -1.12 -9.72 -2.23
CA SER A 579 -0.67 -8.38 -2.61
C SER A 579 0.84 -8.25 -2.64
N ASP A 580 1.51 -8.76 -1.59
CA ASP A 580 2.96 -8.69 -1.46
C ASP A 580 3.70 -9.31 -2.66
N LEU A 581 3.21 -10.45 -3.17
CA LEU A 581 3.80 -11.09 -4.33
C LEU A 581 3.57 -10.25 -5.59
N ARG A 582 2.31 -9.86 -5.82
CA ARG A 582 1.88 -9.20 -7.06
C ARG A 582 2.60 -7.87 -7.27
N VAL A 583 2.54 -6.97 -6.29
CA VAL A 583 3.16 -5.65 -6.43
C VAL A 583 4.69 -5.72 -6.48
N ALA A 584 5.36 -6.62 -5.73
CA ALA A 584 6.81 -6.79 -5.86
C ALA A 584 7.22 -7.32 -7.24
N TYR A 585 6.52 -8.34 -7.75
CA TYR A 585 6.81 -8.91 -9.06
C TYR A 585 6.61 -7.87 -10.16
N TRP A 586 5.45 -7.22 -10.19
CA TRP A 586 5.11 -6.27 -11.24
C TRP A 586 5.95 -4.99 -11.15
N LEU A 587 6.25 -4.48 -9.95
CA LEU A 587 7.22 -3.39 -9.76
C LEU A 587 8.60 -3.78 -10.31
N GLY A 588 9.12 -4.95 -9.94
CA GLY A 588 10.42 -5.42 -10.42
C GLY A 588 10.47 -5.61 -11.94
N ARG A 589 9.37 -6.01 -12.58
CA ARG A 589 9.21 -6.08 -14.04
C ARG A 589 9.09 -4.70 -14.69
N TYR A 590 8.51 -3.74 -13.98
CA TYR A 590 8.23 -2.37 -14.44
C TYR A 590 9.44 -1.42 -14.30
N VAL A 591 10.32 -1.66 -13.35
CA VAL A 591 11.53 -0.84 -13.17
C VAL A 591 12.53 -1.09 -14.31
N ARG A 592 12.77 -0.07 -15.13
CA ARG A 592 13.67 -0.14 -16.29
C ARG A 592 15.14 -0.11 -15.87
N VAL A 593 15.96 -0.97 -16.47
CA VAL A 593 17.41 -1.00 -16.31
C VAL A 593 18.07 -0.48 -17.59
N ALA A 594 19.06 0.39 -17.44
CA ALA A 594 19.82 0.95 -18.54
C ALA A 594 20.51 -0.16 -19.38
N PRO A 595 20.61 0.02 -20.71
CA PRO A 595 21.08 -1.01 -21.63
C PRO A 595 22.52 -1.48 -21.40
#